data_AF-A0A6H1ZK09-F1
#
_entry.id   AF-A0A6H1ZK09-F1
#
_cell.length_a   1.000
_cell.length_b   1.000
_cell.length_c   1.000
_cell.angle_alpha   90.00
_cell.angle_beta   90.00
_cell.angle_gamma   90.00
#
_symmetry.space_group_name_H-M   'P 1'
#
loop_
_entity.id
_entity.type
_entity.pdbx_description
1 polymer ?
#
loop_
_entity_poly.entity_id
_entity_poly.type
_entity_poly.pdbx_seq_one_letter_code
_entity_poly.pdbx_strand_id
1 'polypeptide(L)' 'MILAKKKKVKVGAKARKVLKEFGAGTLKTSAGKKVTNQKQAFAIAMSEQRRAKKKHKKKK' A
#
# COMPACT_ATOMS: atom_id res chain seq x y z
N MET A 1 0.34 20.37 -30.32
CA MET A 1 0.11 20.39 -28.87
C MET A 1 0.01 18.94 -28.36
N ILE A 2 1.12 18.35 -27.88
CA ILE A 2 1.19 16.91 -27.57
C ILE A 2 0.73 16.67 -26.12
N LEU A 3 -0.46 16.08 -25.96
CA LEU A 3 -0.99 15.67 -24.66
C LEU A 3 -0.28 14.39 -24.19
N ALA A 4 0.71 14.53 -23.31
CA ALA A 4 1.39 13.40 -22.69
C ALA A 4 0.38 12.56 -21.87
N LYS A 5 0.16 11.30 -22.30
CA LYS A 5 -0.62 10.31 -21.53
C LYS A 5 0.02 10.13 -20.14
N LYS A 6 -0.58 10.74 -19.11
CA LYS A 6 -0.18 10.56 -17.70
C LYS A 6 -0.28 9.07 -17.35
N LYS A 7 0.85 8.38 -17.25
CA LYS A 7 0.89 6.96 -16.81
C LYS A 7 0.26 6.89 -15.41
N LYS A 8 -0.92 6.29 -15.29
CA LYS A 8 -1.52 5.98 -13.97
C LYS A 8 -0.53 5.09 -13.22
N VAL A 9 0.03 5.61 -12.13
CA VAL A 9 0.87 4.82 -11.22
C VAL A 9 -0.01 3.70 -10.67
N LYS A 10 0.21 2.47 -11.13
CA LYS A 10 -0.50 1.29 -10.62
C LYS A 10 0.02 1.00 -9.21
N VAL A 11 -0.61 1.63 -8.22
CA VAL A 11 -0.43 1.24 -6.81
C VAL A 11 -0.88 -0.22 -6.67
N GLY A 12 -0.07 -1.03 -5.99
CA GLY A 12 -0.39 -2.43 -5.77
C GLY A 12 -1.73 -2.67 -5.10
N ALA A 13 -2.40 -3.79 -5.39
CA ALA A 13 -3.67 -4.14 -4.72
C ALA A 13 -3.54 -4.14 -3.19
N LYS A 14 -2.43 -4.66 -2.66
CA LYS A 14 -2.13 -4.67 -1.23
C LYS A 14 -1.86 -3.29 -0.66
N ALA A 15 -1.06 -2.48 -1.36
CA ALA A 15 -0.81 -1.11 -0.96
C ALA A 15 -2.10 -0.28 -0.93
N ARG A 16 -2.99 -0.45 -1.93
CA ARG A 16 -4.30 0.20 -1.96
C ARG A 16 -5.18 -0.21 -0.78
N LYS A 17 -5.18 -1.49 -0.39
CA LYS A 17 -5.94 -1.97 0.78
C LYS A 17 -5.49 -1.26 2.06
N VAL A 18 -4.18 -1.24 2.33
CA VAL A 18 -3.62 -0.57 3.52
C VAL A 18 -3.95 0.92 3.54
N LEU A 19 -3.82 1.61 2.40
CA LEU A 19 -4.16 3.03 2.32
C LEU A 19 -5.66 3.30 2.51
N LYS A 20 -6.53 2.38 2.06
CA LYS A 20 -7.98 2.46 2.31
C LYS A 20 -8.31 2.29 3.79
N GLU A 21 -7.67 1.33 4.47
CA GLU A 21 -7.82 1.12 5.91
C GLU A 21 -7.30 2.32 6.72
N PHE A 22 -6.20 2.94 6.26
CA PHE A 22 -5.69 4.18 6.87
C PHE A 22 -6.68 5.33 6.69
N GLY A 23 -7.19 5.55 5.47
CA GLY A 23 -8.20 6.57 5.20
C GLY A 23 -9.51 6.37 5.97
N ALA A 24 -9.85 5.11 6.28
CA ALA A 24 -10.98 4.77 7.13
C ALA A 24 -10.68 4.87 8.65
N GLY A 25 -9.44 5.16 9.05
CA GLY A 25 -9.04 5.21 10.46
C GLY A 25 -9.02 3.85 11.18
N THR A 26 -9.02 2.75 10.42
CA THR A 26 -9.07 1.37 10.93
C THR A 26 -7.73 0.64 10.84
N LEU A 27 -6.74 1.21 10.15
CA LEU A 27 -5.39 0.64 10.08
C LEU A 27 -4.75 0.58 11.48
N LYS A 28 -4.33 -0.61 11.88
CA LYS A 28 -3.67 -0.86 13.17
C LYS A 28 -2.24 -1.38 12.97
N THR A 29 -1.39 -1.02 13.92
CA THR A 29 -0.07 -1.63 14.13
C THR A 29 -0.22 -3.04 14.69
N SER A 30 0.87 -3.81 14.68
CA SER A 30 0.91 -5.15 15.28
C SER A 30 0.54 -5.17 16.76
N ALA A 31 0.78 -4.07 17.48
CA ALA A 31 0.40 -3.88 18.88
C ALA A 31 -1.08 -3.43 19.05
N GLY A 32 -1.88 -3.44 17.99
CA GLY A 32 -3.29 -3.04 18.02
C GLY A 32 -3.57 -1.54 18.03
N LYS A 33 -2.53 -0.70 18.14
CA LYS A 33 -2.66 0.78 18.13
C LYS A 33 -2.97 1.29 16.73
N LYS A 34 -3.87 2.27 16.61
CA LYS A 34 -4.21 2.91 15.32
C LYS A 34 -2.99 3.61 14.71
N VAL A 35 -2.83 3.48 13.39
CA VAL A 35 -1.82 4.22 12.63
C VAL A 35 -2.40 5.59 12.29
N THR A 36 -1.80 6.65 12.82
CA THR A 36 -2.22 8.04 12.58
C THR A 36 -1.31 8.77 11.59
N ASN A 37 -0.05 8.33 11.46
CA ASN A 37 0.92 8.98 10.60
C ASN A 37 0.88 8.44 9.16
N GLN A 38 0.66 9.33 8.19
CA GLN A 38 0.61 8.99 6.76
C GLN A 38 1.92 8.35 6.26
N LYS A 39 3.07 8.80 6.74
CA LYS A 39 4.38 8.21 6.37
C LYS A 39 4.47 6.76 6.82
N GLN A 40 3.97 6.46 8.02
CA GLN A 40 3.93 5.10 8.56
C GLN A 40 2.97 4.22 7.74
N ALA A 41 1.78 4.71 7.42
CA ALA A 41 0.83 4.00 6.58
C ALA A 41 1.41 3.67 5.19
N PHE A 42 2.13 4.62 4.59
CA PHE A 42 2.81 4.40 3.31
C PHE A 42 3.92 3.36 3.39
N ALA A 43 4.71 3.37 4.47
CA ALA A 43 5.75 2.36 4.71
C ALA A 43 5.15 0.95 4.84
N ILE A 44 4.04 0.80 5.56
CA ILE A 44 3.31 -0.47 5.70
C ILE A 44 2.77 -0.92 4.34
N ALA A 45 2.14 -0.02 3.58
CA ALA A 45 1.58 -0.30 2.27
C ALA A 45 2.64 -0.84 1.30
N MET A 46 3.83 -0.22 1.28
CA MET A 46 4.94 -0.64 0.44
C MET A 46 5.55 -1.97 0.92
N SER A 47 5.67 -2.19 2.22
CA SER A 47 6.15 -3.45 2.79
C SER A 47 5.22 -4.62 2.45
N GLU A 48 3.91 -4.44 2.63
CA GLU A 48 2.89 -5.45 2.34
C GLU A 48 2.86 -5.78 0.84
N GLN A 49 3.00 -4.77 -0.02
CA GLN A 49 3.11 -4.98 -1.46
C GLN A 49 4.37 -5.75 -1.86
N ARG A 50 5.54 -5.45 -1.25
CA ARG A 50 6.77 -6.20 -1.49
C ARG A 50 6.63 -7.67 -1.04
N ARG A 51 6.03 -7.92 0.13
CA ARG A 51 5.75 -9.27 0.63
C ARG A 51 4.84 -10.05 -0.31
N ALA A 52 3.80 -9.42 -0.83
CA ALA A 52 2.89 -10.06 -1.79
C ALA A 52 3.60 -10.44 -3.10
N LYS A 53 4.45 -9.56 -3.65
CA LYS A 53 5.28 -9.87 -4.82
C LYS A 53 6.23 -11.04 -4.55
N LYS A 54 6.90 -11.05 -3.40
CA LYS A 54 7.80 -12.15 -2.99
C LYS A 54 7.06 -13.48 -2.88
N LYS A 55 5.85 -13.49 -2.29
CA LYS A 55 5.00 -14.70 -2.22
C LYS A 55 4.63 -15.21 -3.61
N HIS A 56 4.28 -14.31 -4.54
CA HIS A 56 3.99 -14.69 -5.92
C HIS A 56 5.21 -15.30 -6.64
N LYS A 57 6.42 -14.74 -6.42
CA LYS A 57 7.65 -15.26 -7.02
C LYS A 57 8.04 -16.64 -6.46
N LYS A 58 7.80 -16.90 -5.18
CA LYS A 58 8.08 -18.22 -4.54
C LYS A 58 7.10 -19.33 -4.92
N LYS A 59 5.93 -18.97 -5.46
CA LYS A 59 4.89 -19.93 -5.90
C LYS A 59 4.98 -20.28 -7.40
N LYS A 60 5.86 -19.60 -8.12
CA LYS A 60 6.30 -19.96 -9.48
C LYS A 60 7.57 -20.77 -9.38
#